data_AF-A0A1L9B7Y1-F1
#
_entry.id   AF-A0A1L9B7Y1-F1
#
_cell.length_a   1.000
_cell.length_b   1.000
_cell.length_c   1.000
_cell.angle_alpha   90.00
_cell.angle_beta   90.00
_cell.angle_gamma   90.00
#
_symmetry.space_group_name_H-M   'P 1'
#
loop_
_entity.id
_entity.type
_entity.pdbx_description
1 polymer ?
#
loop_
_entity_poly.entity_id
_entity_poly.type
_entity_poly.pdbx_seq_one_letter_code
_entity_poly.pdbx_strand_id
1 'polypeptide(L)'
;MLYAAGSPVINSFKGAQKLTPLGSQSLRELSSNEARIHAKKVWEYEHPTLDTVTRVTARHRNMADMAMPVLDSITWGEVSVRLYDGTTCPLPLTQPFLLKTQSVNEAVIPASNKGFWQLPGNLHSSFHHVFGYEITSSGQVQAIATPDKGHILPTGANPPLRVLVCLALGCMGERNEFEPGGVLGAAKLLPHLMIVTNKRVESVQGAITLTRNERTPHVKMGDDEMTAEISSGLYTDNNDTTVTPDLPFWNILFDYYWTDPTPGRFEVVKRNAKERSSAGAVNYLHEEIVPSPMGSMPSGAVYRTRNVLKWARQGEFDNIHIAPKMKIPLDAVAKSPSAWKLNQPVSMAPFCVHDCFHTHWRWGNLLYDPFGWFDTNPKWVRGWSGGSATSPGRPYSEAGAPLVPCNQDVTLHLLNPRSFKYVARAYAPAVGEWQVLNHHGSAYAIHANGLAEAVQSILGTMHSPPINTSRGSWARFYWGLRYGTYVYNKFADPNPTLPASPSGIKFAERLKLDATTLAKLRAL
;
A
#
# COMPACT_ATOMS: atom_id res chain seq x y z
N MET A 1 14.17 19.58 -3.54
CA MET A 1 14.41 18.13 -3.34
C MET A 1 13.45 17.25 -4.12
N LEU A 2 12.17 17.58 -4.28
CA LEU A 2 11.23 16.80 -5.12
C LEU A 2 11.62 16.73 -6.62
N TYR A 3 12.51 17.59 -7.11
CA TYR A 3 13.11 17.52 -8.45
C TYR A 3 14.53 16.93 -8.47
N ALA A 4 15.01 16.34 -7.37
CA ALA A 4 16.29 15.65 -7.38
C ALA A 4 16.18 14.42 -8.31
N ALA A 5 16.50 14.61 -9.59
CA ALA A 5 17.04 13.55 -10.43
C ALA A 5 18.20 12.92 -9.64
N GLY A 6 18.42 11.61 -9.75
CA GLY A 6 19.51 10.87 -9.09
C GLY A 6 20.90 11.28 -9.58
N SER A 7 21.20 12.58 -9.55
CA SER A 7 22.44 13.22 -9.93
C SER A 7 23.15 13.72 -8.67
N PRO A 8 24.49 13.85 -8.68
CA PRO A 8 25.27 14.36 -7.56
C PRO A 8 24.76 15.70 -7.00
N VAL A 9 24.78 15.84 -5.67
CA VAL A 9 24.33 17.01 -4.88
C VAL A 9 25.24 18.24 -5.05
N ILE A 10 25.73 18.53 -6.26
CA ILE A 10 26.70 19.61 -6.49
C ILE A 10 26.02 20.98 -6.58
N ASN A 11 24.71 21.08 -6.87
CA ASN A 11 24.01 22.36 -7.11
C ASN A 11 22.57 22.50 -6.54
N SER A 12 22.09 21.59 -5.71
CA SER A 12 20.65 21.45 -5.40
C SER A 12 20.04 22.48 -4.43
N PHE A 13 20.82 23.46 -3.93
CA PHE A 13 20.32 24.50 -3.01
C PHE A 13 20.20 25.91 -3.61
N LYS A 14 20.70 26.16 -4.84
CA LYS A 14 20.70 27.50 -5.46
C LYS A 14 19.54 27.80 -6.42
N GLY A 15 18.55 26.91 -6.57
CA GLY A 15 17.49 27.07 -7.57
C GLY A 15 16.12 26.60 -7.12
N ALA A 16 15.52 27.26 -6.14
CA ALA A 16 14.06 27.27 -6.04
C ALA A 16 13.56 28.40 -6.95
N GLN A 17 13.52 28.16 -8.27
CA GLN A 17 12.81 29.08 -9.17
C GLN A 17 11.34 29.11 -8.77
N LYS A 18 10.78 30.32 -8.76
CA LYS A 18 9.34 30.58 -8.63
C LYS A 18 8.62 29.68 -9.64
N LEU A 19 7.78 28.76 -9.16
CA LEU A 19 7.02 27.83 -9.99
C LEU A 19 6.16 28.65 -10.94
N THR A 20 6.47 28.60 -12.23
CA THR A 20 5.65 29.22 -13.28
C THR A 20 4.39 28.37 -13.47
N PRO A 21 3.20 28.97 -13.63
CA PRO A 21 2.01 28.21 -14.01
C PRO A 21 2.27 27.57 -15.38
N LEU A 22 2.39 26.25 -15.42
CA LEU A 22 2.48 25.52 -16.68
C LEU A 22 1.07 25.33 -17.23
N GLY A 23 0.86 25.85 -18.43
CA GLY A 23 -0.36 25.70 -19.21
C GLY A 23 -0.75 24.24 -19.38
N SER A 24 -2.06 24.03 -19.45
CA SER A 24 -2.79 22.78 -19.53
C SER A 24 -2.12 21.72 -20.42
N GLN A 25 -1.50 20.72 -19.79
CA GLN A 25 -1.51 19.37 -20.36
C GLN A 25 -2.89 18.78 -20.10
N SER A 26 -3.52 18.25 -21.14
CA SER A 26 -4.83 17.61 -21.10
C SER A 26 -4.81 16.35 -20.23
N LEU A 27 -4.90 16.54 -18.92
CA LEU A 27 -5.60 15.61 -18.06
C LEU A 27 -7.03 15.53 -18.62
N ARG A 28 -7.54 14.30 -18.77
CA ARG A 28 -8.94 14.00 -19.15
C ARG A 28 -9.85 15.11 -18.60
N GLU A 29 -10.63 15.78 -19.45
CA GLU A 29 -11.51 16.88 -19.01
C GLU A 29 -12.24 16.44 -17.75
N LEU A 30 -11.80 17.01 -16.62
CA LEU A 30 -12.29 16.65 -15.31
C LEU A 30 -13.75 17.05 -15.30
N SER A 31 -14.63 16.11 -14.93
CA SER A 31 -16.04 16.44 -14.77
C SER A 31 -16.18 17.64 -13.81
N SER A 32 -17.22 18.45 -13.92
CA SER A 32 -17.39 19.65 -13.08
C SER A 32 -17.35 19.38 -11.57
N ASN A 33 -17.58 18.14 -11.13
CA ASN A 33 -17.36 17.68 -9.75
C ASN A 33 -15.88 17.48 -9.39
N GLU A 34 -15.04 17.01 -10.31
CA GLU A 34 -13.60 16.76 -10.10
C GLU A 34 -12.78 18.05 -9.94
N ALA A 35 -13.18 19.14 -10.60
CA ALA A 35 -12.56 20.45 -10.34
C ALA A 35 -12.78 20.92 -8.89
N ARG A 36 -13.96 20.65 -8.32
CA ARG A 36 -14.28 20.95 -6.91
C ARG A 36 -13.49 20.08 -5.93
N ILE A 37 -13.19 18.84 -6.34
CA ILE A 37 -12.41 17.86 -5.56
C ILE A 37 -10.96 18.32 -5.35
N HIS A 38 -10.35 18.94 -6.35
CA HIS A 38 -8.98 19.47 -6.22
C HIS A 38 -8.88 20.76 -5.40
N ALA A 39 -9.99 21.46 -5.15
CA ALA A 39 -9.98 22.71 -4.40
C ALA A 39 -10.01 22.51 -2.87
N LYS A 40 -10.42 21.33 -2.38
CA LYS A 40 -10.54 21.08 -0.93
C LYS A 40 -9.34 20.31 -0.41
N LYS A 41 -8.73 20.86 0.64
CA LYS A 41 -7.68 20.19 1.41
C LYS A 41 -8.22 18.88 2.00
N VAL A 42 -7.67 17.76 1.55
CA VAL A 42 -8.08 16.42 2.01
C VAL A 42 -7.50 16.10 3.39
N TRP A 43 -6.26 16.52 3.67
CA TRP A 43 -5.54 16.14 4.88
C TRP A 43 -5.39 17.29 5.87
N GLU A 44 -5.53 16.98 7.16
CA GLU A 44 -5.17 17.87 8.25
C GLU A 44 -4.32 17.09 9.27
N TYR A 45 -3.38 17.77 9.93
CA TYR A 45 -2.49 17.17 10.92
C TYR A 45 -1.86 18.24 11.81
N GLU A 46 -1.36 17.83 12.96
CA GLU A 46 -0.53 18.62 13.87
C GLU A 46 0.92 18.14 13.82
N HIS A 47 1.86 19.05 14.04
CA HIS A 47 3.30 18.75 13.95
C HIS A 47 4.02 19.25 15.21
N PRO A 48 3.82 18.56 16.35
CA PRO A 48 4.29 19.04 17.66
C PRO A 48 5.81 18.99 17.84
N THR A 49 6.51 18.07 17.16
CA THR A 49 7.97 17.91 17.23
C THR A 49 8.55 17.74 15.83
N LEU A 50 9.88 17.83 15.68
CA LEU A 50 10.57 17.69 14.40
C LEU A 50 10.43 16.30 13.75
N ASP A 51 10.06 15.29 14.53
CA ASP A 51 10.05 13.89 14.15
C ASP A 51 8.68 13.21 14.37
N THR A 52 7.66 13.98 14.77
CA THR A 52 6.33 13.41 15.05
C THR A 52 5.22 14.32 14.55
N VAL A 53 4.32 13.72 13.78
CA VAL A 53 3.04 14.29 13.37
C VAL A 53 1.92 13.58 14.12
N THR A 54 0.92 14.32 14.56
CA THR A 54 -0.23 13.79 15.33
C THR A 54 -1.56 14.22 14.74
N ARG A 55 -2.64 13.56 15.17
CA ARG A 55 -4.03 13.90 14.79
C ARG A 55 -4.22 14.01 13.28
N VAL A 56 -3.74 13.01 12.54
CA VAL A 56 -3.85 12.99 11.08
C VAL A 56 -5.28 12.64 10.72
N THR A 57 -5.96 13.55 10.03
CA THR A 57 -7.33 13.35 9.54
C THR A 57 -7.40 13.46 8.03
N ALA A 58 -8.38 12.78 7.43
CA ALA A 58 -8.69 12.85 6.01
C ALA A 58 -10.18 13.13 5.79
N ARG A 59 -10.51 13.98 4.82
CA ARG A 59 -11.91 14.21 4.41
C ARG A 59 -12.41 13.05 3.56
N HIS A 60 -13.50 12.42 3.98
CA HIS A 60 -14.07 11.26 3.31
C HIS A 60 -15.26 11.68 2.42
N ARG A 61 -15.13 11.45 1.11
CA ARG A 61 -16.09 11.98 0.13
C ARG A 61 -17.49 11.38 0.27
N ASN A 62 -17.57 10.05 0.40
CA ASN A 62 -18.86 9.36 0.54
C ASN A 62 -19.58 9.67 1.87
N MET A 63 -18.93 10.41 2.77
CA MET A 63 -19.48 10.83 4.05
C MET A 63 -19.62 12.35 4.13
N ALA A 64 -19.97 13.00 3.02
CA ALA A 64 -20.19 14.45 2.94
C ALA A 64 -18.97 15.27 3.42
N ASP A 65 -17.76 14.86 3.00
CA ASP A 65 -16.47 15.50 3.35
C ASP A 65 -16.17 15.54 4.86
N MET A 66 -16.75 14.61 5.63
CA MET A 66 -16.48 14.43 7.04
C MET A 66 -15.00 14.16 7.29
N ALA A 67 -14.44 14.82 8.31
CA ALA A 67 -13.05 14.61 8.72
C ALA A 67 -12.93 13.31 9.51
N MET A 68 -12.32 12.30 8.91
CA MET A 68 -12.06 11.00 9.50
C MET A 68 -10.73 11.04 10.25
N PRO A 69 -10.67 10.64 11.53
CA PRO A 69 -9.39 10.41 12.18
C PRO A 69 -8.73 9.18 11.56
N VAL A 70 -7.58 9.39 10.92
CA VAL A 70 -6.83 8.34 10.23
C VAL A 70 -5.75 7.81 11.17
N LEU A 71 -4.79 8.66 11.56
CA LEU A 71 -3.67 8.26 12.42
C LEU A 71 -3.63 9.11 13.69
N ASP A 72 -3.42 8.45 14.83
CA ASP A 72 -3.03 9.12 16.06
C ASP A 72 -1.67 9.80 15.86
N SER A 73 -0.71 9.08 15.24
CA SER A 73 0.63 9.58 14.99
C SER A 73 1.36 8.95 13.81
N ILE A 74 2.30 9.72 13.26
CA ILE A 74 3.40 9.30 12.41
C ILE A 74 4.68 9.74 13.12
N THR A 75 5.57 8.80 13.44
CA THR A 75 6.85 9.11 14.10
C THR A 75 8.01 8.60 13.26
N TRP A 76 8.89 9.49 12.87
CA TRP A 76 10.18 9.14 12.28
C TRP A 76 11.12 8.71 13.40
N GLY A 77 11.41 7.42 13.44
CA GLY A 77 12.20 6.81 14.51
C GLY A 77 13.70 6.88 14.25
N GLU A 78 14.42 5.89 14.80
CA GLU A 78 15.87 5.80 14.72
C GLU A 78 16.38 5.86 13.27
N VAL A 79 17.35 6.75 13.06
CA VAL A 79 18.13 6.86 11.84
C VAL A 79 19.59 6.58 12.18
N SER A 80 20.27 5.78 11.36
CA SER A 80 21.67 5.45 11.59
C SER A 80 22.45 5.19 10.31
N VAL A 81 23.76 5.33 10.41
CA VAL A 81 24.74 4.95 9.38
C VAL A 81 25.65 3.89 9.97
N ARG A 82 25.93 2.84 9.21
CA ARG A 82 26.94 1.83 9.55
C ARG A 82 28.18 2.00 8.68
N LEU A 83 29.34 2.11 9.32
CA LEU A 83 30.65 2.21 8.67
C LEU A 83 31.21 0.82 8.38
N TYR A 84 32.21 0.73 7.49
CA TYR A 84 32.81 -0.55 7.09
C TYR A 84 33.65 -1.23 8.18
N ASP A 85 34.03 -0.49 9.23
CA ASP A 85 34.65 -1.07 10.43
C ASP A 85 33.62 -1.68 11.40
N GLY A 86 32.33 -1.65 11.04
CA GLY A 86 31.22 -2.16 11.83
C GLY A 86 30.58 -1.14 12.77
N THR A 87 31.19 0.04 12.95
CA THR A 87 30.68 1.12 13.80
C THR A 87 29.31 1.59 13.31
N THR A 88 28.35 1.71 14.24
CA THR A 88 27.02 2.27 13.94
C THR A 88 26.88 3.63 14.60
N CYS A 89 26.65 4.66 13.79
CA CYS A 89 26.52 6.04 14.21
C CYS A 89 25.03 6.43 14.21
N PRO A 90 24.41 6.69 15.37
CA PRO A 90 23.04 7.18 15.44
C PRO A 90 22.96 8.63 14.95
N LEU A 91 21.91 8.96 14.19
CA LEU A 91 21.69 10.28 13.60
C LEU A 91 20.44 10.92 14.26
N PRO A 92 20.60 11.62 15.39
CA PRO A 92 19.45 12.14 16.15
C PRO A 92 18.69 13.22 15.38
N LEU A 93 17.36 13.09 15.31
CA LEU A 93 16.45 14.04 14.65
C LEU A 93 16.10 15.22 15.57
N THR A 94 17.11 15.94 16.05
CA THR A 94 16.97 16.99 17.07
C THR A 94 17.38 18.37 16.57
N GLN A 95 16.94 19.41 17.27
CA GLN A 95 17.18 20.81 16.90
C GLN A 95 18.66 21.16 16.62
N PRO A 96 19.67 20.68 17.39
CA PRO A 96 21.07 20.98 17.11
C PRO A 96 21.56 20.52 15.72
N PHE A 97 20.91 19.51 15.14
CA PHE A 97 21.28 18.96 13.83
C PHE A 97 20.41 19.50 12.69
N LEU A 98 19.34 20.23 13.00
CA LEU A 98 18.40 20.76 12.02
C LEU A 98 19.06 21.89 11.21
N LEU A 99 19.23 21.67 9.91
CA LEU A 99 19.74 22.65 8.98
C LEU A 99 18.63 23.51 8.37
N LYS A 100 17.49 22.88 8.03
CA LYS A 100 16.42 23.56 7.31
C LYS A 100 15.06 22.91 7.53
N THR A 101 14.05 23.75 7.66
CA THR A 101 12.64 23.39 7.53
C THR A 101 12.07 24.06 6.30
N GLN A 102 11.25 23.34 5.54
CA GLN A 102 10.44 23.93 4.49
C GLN A 102 9.08 23.26 4.49
N SER A 103 8.04 24.06 4.32
CA SER A 103 6.68 23.58 4.09
C SER A 103 6.14 24.15 2.79
N VAL A 104 5.18 23.45 2.22
CA VAL A 104 4.34 23.91 1.12
C VAL A 104 2.90 23.59 1.49
N ASN A 105 2.02 24.57 1.29
CA ASN A 105 0.59 24.36 1.50
C ASN A 105 0.00 23.64 0.30
N GLU A 106 0.38 24.01 -0.92
CA GLU A 106 -0.07 23.33 -2.13
C GLU A 106 1.09 23.24 -3.12
N ALA A 107 1.18 22.14 -3.85
CA ALA A 107 2.14 21.97 -4.93
C ALA A 107 1.68 20.90 -5.93
N VAL A 108 2.19 21.00 -7.16
CA VAL A 108 2.02 19.96 -8.18
C VAL A 108 3.36 19.28 -8.41
N ILE A 109 3.37 17.96 -8.31
CA ILE A 109 4.45 17.10 -8.79
C ILE A 109 4.09 16.76 -10.25
N PRO A 110 4.87 17.21 -11.25
CA PRO A 110 4.61 16.82 -12.63
C PRO A 110 4.97 15.36 -12.85
N ALA A 111 4.38 14.76 -13.87
CA ALA A 111 4.82 13.46 -14.35
C ALA A 111 6.30 13.54 -14.77
N SER A 112 7.06 12.48 -14.49
CA SER A 112 8.48 12.41 -14.85
C SER A 112 8.85 10.99 -15.28
N ASN A 113 9.89 10.90 -16.11
CA ASN A 113 10.54 9.63 -16.46
C ASN A 113 11.87 9.41 -15.70
N LYS A 114 12.29 10.38 -14.88
CA LYS A 114 13.55 10.39 -14.11
C LYS A 114 13.29 10.66 -12.63
N GLY A 115 14.24 10.23 -11.79
CA GLY A 115 14.19 10.44 -10.34
C GLY A 115 13.15 9.55 -9.65
N PHE A 116 12.89 9.86 -8.38
CA PHE A 116 11.98 9.07 -7.54
C PHE A 116 10.50 9.38 -7.79
N TRP A 117 10.17 10.62 -8.09
CA TRP A 117 8.79 11.08 -8.27
C TRP A 117 8.43 11.07 -9.76
N GLN A 118 8.07 9.90 -10.26
CA GLN A 118 7.69 9.72 -11.68
C GLN A 118 6.18 9.83 -11.94
N LEU A 119 5.37 9.65 -10.91
CA LEU A 119 3.92 9.80 -11.00
C LEU A 119 3.56 11.26 -10.71
N PRO A 120 2.62 11.85 -11.47
CA PRO A 120 2.13 13.18 -11.16
C PRO A 120 1.34 13.14 -9.84
N GLY A 121 1.27 14.25 -9.13
CA GLY A 121 0.53 14.30 -7.87
C GLY A 121 0.22 15.72 -7.42
N ASN A 122 -0.96 15.92 -6.85
CA ASN A 122 -1.37 17.18 -6.24
C ASN A 122 -1.14 17.07 -4.74
N LEU A 123 -0.18 17.82 -4.22
CA LEU A 123 0.09 17.95 -2.79
C LEU A 123 -0.83 19.01 -2.20
N HIS A 124 -1.62 18.63 -1.20
CA HIS A 124 -2.47 19.52 -0.38
C HIS A 124 -1.77 20.03 0.88
N SER A 125 -0.64 19.42 1.22
CA SER A 125 0.32 19.93 2.19
C SER A 125 1.56 19.05 2.12
N SER A 126 2.71 19.64 2.40
CA SER A 126 3.92 18.87 2.62
C SER A 126 4.90 19.68 3.45
N PHE A 127 5.75 18.98 4.19
CA PHE A 127 6.93 19.59 4.78
C PHE A 127 8.14 18.67 4.64
N HIS A 128 9.31 19.25 4.80
CA HIS A 128 10.52 18.51 5.08
C HIS A 128 11.37 19.19 6.15
N HIS A 129 12.09 18.36 6.91
CA HIS A 129 13.18 18.78 7.77
C HIS A 129 14.47 18.14 7.28
N VAL A 130 15.49 18.96 7.09
CA VAL A 130 16.84 18.53 6.68
C VAL A 130 17.77 18.64 7.86
N PHE A 131 18.38 17.53 8.23
CA PHE A 131 19.37 17.41 9.29
C PHE A 131 20.74 17.16 8.70
N GLY A 132 21.77 17.68 9.37
CA GLY A 132 23.15 17.61 8.92
C GLY A 132 24.06 17.07 10.00
N TYR A 133 24.80 16.03 9.64
CA TYR A 133 25.72 15.34 10.53
C TYR A 133 27.12 15.35 9.94
N GLU A 134 28.11 15.51 10.80
CA GLU A 134 29.50 15.20 10.55
C GLU A 134 29.91 14.06 11.48
N ILE A 135 30.55 13.03 10.93
CA ILE A 135 31.01 11.85 11.65
C ILE A 135 32.53 11.87 11.64
N THR A 136 33.12 11.95 12.83
CA THR A 136 34.58 11.98 13.01
C THR A 136 35.19 10.60 12.71
N SER A 137 36.52 10.54 12.62
CA SER A 137 37.24 9.26 12.50
C SER A 137 37.04 8.32 13.70
N SER A 138 36.63 8.85 14.86
CA SER A 138 36.27 8.06 16.05
C SER A 138 34.81 7.62 16.07
N GLY A 139 34.04 7.89 15.01
CA GLY A 139 32.61 7.57 14.93
C GLY A 139 31.70 8.51 15.74
N GLN A 140 32.23 9.61 16.29
CA GLN A 140 31.46 10.61 17.01
C GLN A 140 30.62 11.43 16.04
N VAL A 141 29.35 11.64 16.40
CA VAL A 141 28.37 12.35 15.56
C VAL A 141 28.19 13.76 16.09
N GLN A 142 28.43 14.76 15.25
CA GLN A 142 28.27 16.17 15.58
C GLN A 142 27.46 16.90 14.51
N ALA A 143 26.83 18.02 14.88
CA ALA A 143 26.15 18.87 13.92
C ALA A 143 27.15 19.51 12.96
N ILE A 144 26.75 19.76 11.72
CA ILE A 144 27.59 20.49 10.76
C ILE A 144 27.69 21.95 11.24
N ALA A 145 28.86 22.32 11.78
CA ALA A 145 29.05 23.61 12.46
C ALA A 145 28.90 24.84 11.53
N THR A 146 29.23 24.71 10.24
CA THR A 146 28.94 25.71 9.19
C THR A 146 29.18 25.06 7.82
N PRO A 147 28.36 25.30 6.76
CA PRO A 147 28.67 24.77 5.43
C PRO A 147 29.99 25.33 4.90
N ASP A 148 31.01 24.48 4.71
CA ASP A 148 32.29 24.90 4.13
C ASP A 148 32.05 25.54 2.76
N LYS A 149 32.43 26.83 2.60
CA LYS A 149 32.53 27.56 1.32
C LYS A 149 31.53 27.13 0.22
N GLY A 150 30.25 26.95 0.59
CA GLY A 150 29.15 26.68 -0.35
C GLY A 150 28.78 25.21 -0.63
N HIS A 151 29.43 24.19 -0.05
CA HIS A 151 29.05 22.78 -0.24
C HIS A 151 28.77 22.06 1.09
N ILE A 152 27.50 21.68 1.29
CA ILE A 152 27.08 20.93 2.48
C ILE A 152 27.69 19.51 2.49
N LEU A 153 27.81 18.90 1.31
CA LEU A 153 28.47 17.61 1.09
C LEU A 153 29.76 17.85 0.29
N PRO A 154 30.89 18.16 0.95
CA PRO A 154 32.14 18.43 0.26
C PRO A 154 32.65 17.15 -0.41
N THR A 155 33.16 17.31 -1.63
CA THR A 155 33.92 16.32 -2.38
C THR A 155 35.40 16.71 -2.37
N GLY A 156 36.32 15.76 -2.21
CA GLY A 156 37.76 16.06 -2.13
C GLY A 156 38.60 14.89 -1.61
N ALA A 157 39.91 15.10 -1.47
CA ALA A 157 40.86 14.04 -1.11
C ALA A 157 40.65 13.46 0.30
N ASN A 158 40.20 14.28 1.26
CA ASN A 158 39.89 13.79 2.61
C ASN A 158 38.84 14.63 3.37
N PRO A 159 37.61 14.83 2.83
CA PRO A 159 36.57 15.52 3.58
C PRO A 159 36.15 14.70 4.80
N PRO A 160 35.64 15.31 5.88
CA PRO A 160 34.96 14.54 6.92
C PRO A 160 33.75 13.79 6.34
N LEU A 161 33.34 12.67 6.95
CA LEU A 161 32.11 11.99 6.53
C LEU A 161 30.94 12.86 6.95
N ARG A 162 30.19 13.34 5.97
CA ARG A 162 28.95 14.09 6.17
C ARG A 162 27.76 13.31 5.66
N VAL A 163 26.69 13.42 6.41
CA VAL A 163 25.42 12.75 6.15
C VAL A 163 24.33 13.80 6.21
N LEU A 164 23.44 13.80 5.21
CA LEU A 164 22.19 14.53 5.28
C LEU A 164 21.04 13.56 5.41
N VAL A 165 20.15 13.88 6.32
CA VAL A 165 18.88 13.17 6.51
C VAL A 165 17.76 14.16 6.22
N CYS A 166 16.85 13.79 5.33
CA CYS A 166 15.64 14.55 5.05
C CYS A 166 14.44 13.69 5.44
N LEU A 167 13.73 14.07 6.49
CA LEU A 167 12.41 13.51 6.77
C LEU A 167 11.36 14.41 6.12
N ALA A 168 10.31 13.81 5.58
CA ALA A 168 9.28 14.54 4.87
C ALA A 168 7.93 13.86 5.00
N LEU A 169 6.86 14.67 5.04
CA LEU A 169 5.50 14.20 4.86
C LEU A 169 4.93 14.84 3.59
N GLY A 170 4.44 14.03 2.66
CA GLY A 170 3.61 14.49 1.56
C GLY A 170 2.16 14.06 1.75
N CYS A 171 1.22 15.00 1.71
CA CYS A 171 -0.20 14.74 1.79
C CYS A 171 -0.83 15.01 0.43
N MET A 172 -1.10 13.95 -0.34
CA MET A 172 -1.68 14.07 -1.67
C MET A 172 -3.20 14.13 -1.62
N GLY A 173 -3.80 14.78 -2.61
CA GLY A 173 -5.23 14.69 -2.87
C GLY A 173 -5.67 13.29 -3.28
N GLU A 174 -6.96 13.14 -3.55
CA GLU A 174 -7.53 11.88 -4.01
C GLU A 174 -6.92 11.44 -5.34
N ARG A 175 -6.56 10.17 -5.43
CA ARG A 175 -6.10 9.52 -6.66
C ARG A 175 -6.59 8.07 -6.68
N ASN A 176 -6.71 7.53 -7.88
CA ASN A 176 -7.05 6.13 -8.12
C ASN A 176 -5.82 5.27 -8.46
N GLU A 177 -4.62 5.76 -8.15
CA GLU A 177 -3.35 5.11 -8.50
C GLU A 177 -2.73 4.34 -7.33
N PHE A 178 -3.56 3.92 -6.37
CA PHE A 178 -3.10 3.14 -5.22
C PHE A 178 -3.11 1.64 -5.49
N GLU A 179 -4.13 1.15 -6.18
CA GLU A 179 -4.31 -0.26 -6.51
C GLU A 179 -4.45 -0.48 -8.04
N PRO A 180 -4.28 -1.72 -8.54
CA PRO A 180 -4.20 -1.97 -9.98
C PRO A 180 -5.46 -1.59 -10.75
N GLY A 181 -6.65 -1.82 -10.19
CA GLY A 181 -7.93 -1.64 -10.87
C GLY A 181 -8.42 -0.19 -10.96
N GLY A 182 -7.81 0.76 -10.25
CA GLY A 182 -8.27 2.14 -10.18
C GLY A 182 -9.71 2.30 -9.66
N VAL A 183 -10.21 1.31 -8.91
CA VAL A 183 -11.52 1.25 -8.27
C VAL A 183 -11.60 2.10 -7.00
N LEU A 184 -10.48 2.26 -6.31
CA LEU A 184 -10.41 2.97 -5.04
C LEU A 184 -9.97 4.42 -5.23
N GLY A 185 -10.82 5.38 -4.87
CA GLY A 185 -10.39 6.75 -4.64
C GLY A 185 -9.71 6.84 -3.28
N ALA A 186 -8.38 6.95 -3.29
CA ALA A 186 -7.56 6.96 -2.09
C ALA A 186 -6.85 8.30 -1.92
N ALA A 187 -6.80 8.80 -0.69
CA ALA A 187 -5.92 9.87 -0.31
C ALA A 187 -4.54 9.26 0.00
N LYS A 188 -3.48 9.70 -0.69
CA LYS A 188 -2.13 9.15 -0.47
C LYS A 188 -1.38 9.97 0.58
N LEU A 189 -0.73 9.26 1.50
CA LEU A 189 0.12 9.79 2.56
C LEU A 189 1.54 9.28 2.35
N LEU A 190 2.50 10.19 2.33
CA LEU A 190 3.87 9.92 1.91
C LEU A 190 4.86 10.28 3.04
N PRO A 191 4.92 9.47 4.12
CA PRO A 191 5.93 9.65 5.15
C PRO A 191 7.24 9.05 4.66
N HIS A 192 8.19 9.92 4.30
CA HIS A 192 9.46 9.53 3.71
C HIS A 192 10.62 9.85 4.63
N LEU A 193 11.68 9.08 4.46
CA LEU A 193 13.00 9.40 4.96
C LEU A 193 14.00 9.26 3.81
N MET A 194 14.81 10.28 3.59
CA MET A 194 15.84 10.29 2.57
C MET A 194 17.21 10.49 3.21
N ILE A 195 18.22 9.73 2.80
CA ILE A 195 19.57 9.79 3.38
C ILE A 195 20.59 9.90 2.25
N VAL A 196 21.57 10.78 2.37
CA VAL A 196 22.70 10.88 1.43
C VAL A 196 24.01 11.05 2.20
N THR A 197 25.07 10.43 1.71
CA THR A 197 26.41 10.48 2.30
C THR A 197 27.42 11.02 1.28
N ASN A 198 28.45 11.74 1.73
CA ASN A 198 29.57 12.17 0.85
C ASN A 198 30.73 11.16 0.80
N LYS A 199 30.66 10.07 1.57
CA LYS A 199 31.61 8.96 1.57
C LYS A 199 30.87 7.63 1.55
N ARG A 200 31.59 6.58 1.15
CA ARG A 200 31.05 5.21 1.17
C ARG A 200 30.79 4.79 2.62
N VAL A 201 29.64 4.18 2.83
CA VAL A 201 29.23 3.57 4.11
C VAL A 201 28.75 2.14 3.82
N GLU A 202 28.74 1.28 4.84
CA GLU A 202 28.26 -0.10 4.70
C GLU A 202 26.74 -0.11 4.49
N SER A 203 26.02 0.67 5.29
CA SER A 203 24.57 0.82 5.14
C SER A 203 24.05 2.09 5.80
N VAL A 204 22.84 2.48 5.42
CA VAL A 204 22.02 3.46 6.14
C VAL A 204 20.69 2.82 6.49
N GLN A 205 20.16 3.17 7.66
CA GLN A 205 18.90 2.64 8.15
C GLN A 205 18.01 3.76 8.65
N GLY A 206 16.71 3.60 8.47
CA GLY A 206 15.71 4.46 9.07
C GLY A 206 14.43 3.71 9.42
N ALA A 207 13.68 4.27 10.36
CA ALA A 207 12.41 3.73 10.81
C ALA A 207 11.29 4.77 10.76
N ILE A 208 10.07 4.31 10.46
CA ILE A 208 8.84 5.10 10.50
C ILE A 208 7.78 4.29 11.24
N THR A 209 7.17 4.86 12.27
CA THR A 209 6.07 4.24 13.02
C THR A 209 4.77 4.93 12.65
N LEU A 210 3.77 4.13 12.29
CA LEU A 210 2.43 4.58 11.92
C LEU A 210 1.45 3.99 12.91
N THR A 211 0.65 4.84 13.57
CA THR A 211 -0.31 4.43 14.59
C THR A 211 -1.69 4.96 14.25
N ARG A 212 -2.63 4.06 13.94
CA ARG A 212 -4.05 4.38 13.76
C ARG A 212 -4.71 4.65 15.10
N ASN A 213 -5.81 5.39 15.07
CA ASN A 213 -6.74 5.50 16.19
C ASN A 213 -7.19 4.11 16.64
N GLU A 214 -7.41 3.93 17.94
CA GLU A 214 -7.86 2.64 18.47
C GLU A 214 -9.25 2.26 17.99
N ARG A 215 -10.10 3.25 17.80
CA ARG A 215 -11.48 3.08 17.38
C ARG A 215 -11.81 4.01 16.22
N THR A 216 -12.59 3.51 15.29
CA THR A 216 -13.29 4.36 14.33
C THR A 216 -14.46 5.06 15.01
N PRO A 217 -14.68 6.37 14.77
CA PRO A 217 -15.93 7.02 15.15
C PRO A 217 -17.11 6.59 14.25
N HIS A 218 -16.84 5.83 13.19
CA HIS A 218 -17.82 5.50 12.15
C HIS A 218 -18.06 4.01 12.08
N VAL A 219 -19.04 3.55 12.86
CA VAL A 219 -19.50 2.15 12.85
C VAL A 219 -20.62 1.91 11.85
N LYS A 220 -21.09 2.93 11.12
CA LYS A 220 -22.11 2.83 10.08
C LYS A 220 -21.76 3.71 8.88
N MET A 221 -21.86 3.14 7.68
CA MET A 221 -21.68 3.84 6.41
C MET A 221 -22.76 3.38 5.44
N GLY A 222 -23.77 4.23 5.21
CA GLY A 222 -24.97 3.81 4.50
C GLY A 222 -25.70 2.70 5.26
N ASP A 223 -25.96 1.58 4.57
CA ASP A 223 -26.65 0.40 5.13
C ASP A 223 -25.67 -0.62 5.75
N ASP A 224 -24.36 -0.37 5.68
CA ASP A 224 -23.35 -1.25 6.23
C ASP A 224 -22.97 -0.87 7.67
N GLU A 225 -22.71 -1.89 8.50
CA GLU A 225 -22.27 -1.76 9.88
C GLU A 225 -20.85 -2.32 10.06
N MET A 226 -20.07 -1.70 10.94
CA MET A 226 -18.70 -2.08 11.29
C MET A 226 -18.54 -2.21 12.81
N THR A 227 -17.49 -2.91 13.23
CA THR A 227 -16.97 -2.82 14.60
C THR A 227 -16.34 -1.45 14.83
N ALA A 228 -16.25 -1.03 16.09
CA ALA A 228 -15.55 0.22 16.40
C ALA A 228 -14.03 -0.01 16.41
N GLU A 229 -13.60 -1.21 16.79
CA GLU A 229 -12.21 -1.56 17.03
C GLU A 229 -11.44 -1.66 15.70
N ILE A 230 -10.30 -0.98 15.63
CA ILE A 230 -9.37 -1.07 14.50
C ILE A 230 -8.47 -2.30 14.67
N SER A 231 -8.30 -3.05 13.59
CA SER A 231 -7.47 -4.26 13.52
C SER A 231 -6.57 -4.24 12.27
N SER A 232 -5.49 -5.00 12.31
CA SER A 232 -4.57 -5.15 11.18
C SER A 232 -4.82 -6.48 10.46
N GLY A 233 -4.55 -6.52 9.17
CA GLY A 233 -4.42 -7.73 8.37
C GLY A 233 -3.15 -7.68 7.53
N LEU A 234 -2.50 -8.81 7.36
CA LEU A 234 -1.32 -8.96 6.49
C LEU A 234 -1.68 -9.87 5.33
N TYR A 235 -1.28 -9.49 4.11
CA TYR A 235 -1.66 -10.20 2.89
C TYR A 235 -0.44 -10.43 2.00
N THR A 236 -0.38 -11.59 1.37
CA THR A 236 0.58 -11.90 0.30
C THR A 236 -0.20 -12.00 -1.01
N ASP A 237 0.13 -11.15 -1.97
CA ASP A 237 -0.52 -11.14 -3.27
C ASP A 237 -0.15 -12.41 -4.03
N ASN A 238 -1.13 -12.94 -4.76
CA ASN A 238 -0.93 -14.13 -5.56
C ASN A 238 0.01 -13.85 -6.74
N ASN A 239 0.95 -14.76 -6.96
CA ASN A 239 1.91 -14.73 -8.06
C ASN A 239 1.57 -15.68 -9.21
N ASP A 240 0.51 -16.46 -9.05
CA ASP A 240 0.03 -17.37 -10.07
C ASP A 240 -0.53 -16.58 -11.25
N THR A 241 0.11 -16.74 -12.41
CA THR A 241 -0.30 -16.08 -13.66
C THR A 241 -1.41 -16.83 -14.38
N THR A 242 -1.80 -18.00 -13.88
CA THR A 242 -2.80 -18.89 -14.51
C THR A 242 -4.20 -18.72 -13.95
N VAL A 243 -4.43 -17.67 -13.15
CA VAL A 243 -5.73 -17.34 -12.55
C VAL A 243 -6.84 -17.49 -13.59
N THR A 244 -7.71 -18.47 -13.36
CA THR A 244 -8.89 -18.74 -14.18
C THR A 244 -9.91 -17.61 -14.05
N PRO A 245 -10.86 -17.47 -14.99
CA PRO A 245 -11.92 -16.45 -14.97
C PRO A 245 -12.93 -16.58 -13.81
N ASP A 246 -12.58 -17.31 -12.75
CA ASP A 246 -13.42 -17.44 -11.58
C ASP A 246 -13.43 -16.13 -10.77
N LEU A 247 -14.52 -15.90 -10.07
CA LEU A 247 -14.80 -14.67 -9.31
C LEU A 247 -13.65 -14.31 -8.35
N PRO A 248 -13.44 -13.03 -7.99
CA PRO A 248 -12.24 -12.53 -7.30
C PRO A 248 -12.16 -12.95 -5.82
N PHE A 249 -12.19 -14.25 -5.55
CA PHE A 249 -12.06 -14.78 -4.21
C PHE A 249 -10.68 -14.50 -3.63
N TRP A 250 -10.58 -14.48 -2.30
CA TRP A 250 -9.32 -14.17 -1.63
C TRP A 250 -8.20 -15.13 -1.96
N ASN A 251 -8.49 -16.41 -2.23
CA ASN A 251 -7.48 -17.39 -2.66
C ASN A 251 -7.00 -17.18 -4.10
N ILE A 252 -7.71 -16.37 -4.88
CA ILE A 252 -7.28 -15.94 -6.21
C ILE A 252 -6.43 -14.68 -6.09
N LEU A 253 -6.83 -13.73 -5.24
CA LEU A 253 -6.12 -12.47 -5.03
C LEU A 253 -4.84 -12.63 -4.20
N PHE A 254 -4.87 -13.53 -3.22
CA PHE A 254 -3.81 -13.72 -2.24
C PHE A 254 -3.37 -15.17 -2.19
N ASP A 255 -2.07 -15.40 -2.18
CA ASP A 255 -1.52 -16.72 -1.87
C ASP A 255 -1.84 -17.12 -0.42
N TYR A 256 -1.86 -16.14 0.47
CA TYR A 256 -2.29 -16.27 1.86
C TYR A 256 -2.48 -14.92 2.54
N TYR A 257 -3.11 -14.96 3.72
CA TYR A 257 -3.38 -13.77 4.53
C TYR A 257 -3.49 -14.13 6.01
N TRP A 258 -3.30 -13.14 6.88
CA TRP A 258 -3.50 -13.23 8.32
C TRP A 258 -4.33 -12.02 8.78
N THR A 259 -5.61 -12.23 9.07
CA THR A 259 -6.56 -11.15 9.35
C THR A 259 -6.54 -10.59 10.77
N ASP A 260 -5.76 -11.22 11.64
CA ASP A 260 -5.63 -10.89 13.06
C ASP A 260 -4.20 -11.25 13.53
N PRO A 261 -3.17 -10.62 12.92
CA PRO A 261 -1.79 -10.91 13.20
C PRO A 261 -1.42 -10.53 14.63
N THR A 262 -0.73 -11.43 15.32
CA THR A 262 -0.12 -11.10 16.60
C THR A 262 1.08 -10.17 16.38
N PRO A 263 1.40 -9.29 17.34
CA PRO A 263 2.60 -8.47 17.29
C PRO A 263 3.85 -9.32 16.98
N GLY A 264 4.74 -8.79 16.16
CA GLY A 264 5.86 -9.58 15.64
C GLY A 264 6.71 -8.84 14.63
N ARG A 265 7.79 -9.52 14.22
CA ARG A 265 8.74 -9.03 13.22
C ARG A 265 8.57 -9.86 11.94
N PHE A 266 8.38 -9.19 10.81
CA PHE A 266 8.19 -9.81 9.50
C PHE A 266 9.16 -9.20 8.50
N GLU A 267 9.88 -10.05 7.76
CA GLU A 267 10.78 -9.61 6.70
C GLU A 267 10.02 -9.53 5.38
N VAL A 268 9.59 -8.31 5.03
CA VAL A 268 8.61 -8.08 3.97
C VAL A 268 9.26 -7.79 2.61
N VAL A 269 10.51 -7.32 2.59
CA VAL A 269 11.34 -7.26 1.39
C VAL A 269 12.77 -7.69 1.74
N LYS A 270 13.34 -8.59 0.93
CA LYS A 270 14.71 -9.10 1.11
C LYS A 270 15.50 -8.98 -0.20
N ARG A 271 16.44 -8.04 -0.29
CA ARG A 271 17.17 -7.74 -1.55
C ARG A 271 17.85 -8.95 -2.20
N ASN A 272 18.33 -9.90 -1.39
CA ASN A 272 19.06 -11.08 -1.86
C ASN A 272 18.17 -12.32 -2.04
N ALA A 273 16.87 -12.24 -1.71
CA ALA A 273 15.97 -13.36 -1.91
C ALA A 273 15.77 -13.59 -3.40
N LYS A 274 16.11 -14.79 -3.87
CA LYS A 274 15.79 -15.26 -5.21
C LYS A 274 14.34 -15.71 -5.27
N GLU A 275 13.84 -15.86 -6.50
CA GLU A 275 12.60 -16.59 -6.73
C GLU A 275 12.72 -17.99 -6.12
N ARG A 276 11.69 -18.39 -5.39
CA ARG A 276 11.70 -19.64 -4.61
C ARG A 276 10.29 -20.16 -4.41
N SER A 277 10.18 -21.47 -4.31
CA SER A 277 9.01 -22.07 -3.70
C SER A 277 9.19 -22.06 -2.18
N SER A 278 8.24 -21.47 -1.46
CA SER A 278 8.20 -21.49 0.00
C SER A 278 7.28 -22.61 0.44
N ALA A 279 7.86 -23.79 0.68
CA ALA A 279 7.15 -24.91 1.29
C ALA A 279 6.87 -24.63 2.76
N GLY A 280 5.80 -25.19 3.31
CA GLY A 280 5.58 -25.08 4.75
C GLY A 280 5.02 -23.72 5.21
N ALA A 281 4.96 -22.73 4.33
CA ALA A 281 5.11 -21.34 4.74
C ALA A 281 3.91 -20.78 5.51
N VAL A 282 2.70 -21.26 5.23
CA VAL A 282 1.49 -20.67 5.81
C VAL A 282 0.38 -21.69 5.94
N ASN A 283 -0.32 -21.61 7.07
CA ASN A 283 -1.68 -22.08 7.23
C ASN A 283 -2.58 -21.23 6.31
N TYR A 284 -2.89 -21.71 5.11
CA TYR A 284 -3.94 -21.13 4.25
C TYR A 284 -5.19 -22.01 4.33
N LEU A 285 -6.37 -21.40 4.24
CA LEU A 285 -7.64 -22.12 4.22
C LEU A 285 -7.70 -22.90 2.90
N HIS A 286 -7.21 -24.14 2.91
CA HIS A 286 -7.46 -25.10 1.85
C HIS A 286 -8.55 -26.02 2.35
N GLU A 287 -9.79 -25.70 2.01
CA GLU A 287 -10.81 -26.72 2.05
C GLU A 287 -10.58 -27.64 0.87
N GLU A 288 -10.18 -28.87 1.19
CA GLU A 288 -10.53 -30.00 0.37
C GLU A 288 -12.05 -29.92 0.17
N ILE A 289 -12.47 -29.81 -1.09
CA ILE A 289 -13.88 -29.89 -1.46
C ILE A 289 -14.34 -31.28 -1.02
N VAL A 290 -14.81 -31.41 0.20
CA VAL A 290 -15.63 -32.55 0.59
C VAL A 290 -17.04 -32.12 0.20
N PRO A 291 -17.63 -32.66 -0.88
CA PRO A 291 -19.00 -32.36 -1.25
C PRO A 291 -19.91 -32.86 -0.12
N SER A 292 -20.21 -32.00 0.84
CA SER A 292 -21.26 -32.25 1.82
C SER A 292 -22.56 -31.64 1.29
N PRO A 293 -23.66 -32.41 1.21
CA PRO A 293 -24.94 -31.89 0.77
C PRO A 293 -25.48 -30.94 1.84
N MET A 294 -25.32 -29.63 1.61
CA MET A 294 -25.95 -28.53 2.36
C MET A 294 -25.63 -28.44 3.87
N GLY A 295 -24.87 -27.40 4.23
CA GLY A 295 -25.17 -26.64 5.45
C GLY A 295 -24.10 -26.60 6.53
N SER A 296 -23.05 -27.40 6.45
CA SER A 296 -21.89 -27.26 7.35
C SER A 296 -20.68 -26.81 6.53
N MET A 297 -19.95 -25.77 6.98
CA MET A 297 -18.49 -25.77 6.77
C MET A 297 -18.01 -27.12 7.32
N PRO A 298 -17.14 -27.88 6.64
CA PRO A 298 -16.67 -29.15 7.18
C PRO A 298 -16.17 -28.85 8.59
N SER A 299 -16.56 -29.68 9.57
CA SER A 299 -16.05 -29.57 10.95
C SER A 299 -14.53 -29.75 11.04
N GLY A 300 -13.83 -29.86 9.91
CA GLY A 300 -12.39 -29.77 9.75
C GLY A 300 -11.99 -28.97 8.50
N ALA A 301 -12.46 -27.73 8.35
CA ALA A 301 -11.76 -26.75 7.49
C ALA A 301 -10.34 -26.55 8.04
N VAL A 302 -9.42 -27.43 7.64
CA VAL A 302 -8.05 -27.42 8.15
C VAL A 302 -7.24 -26.51 7.25
N TYR A 303 -6.50 -25.60 7.89
CA TYR A 303 -5.46 -24.88 7.19
C TYR A 303 -4.42 -25.90 6.69
N ARG A 304 -4.36 -26.13 5.37
CA ARG A 304 -3.29 -26.97 4.81
C ARG A 304 -2.09 -26.08 4.56
N THR A 305 -0.98 -26.72 4.25
CA THR A 305 0.27 -26.03 3.93
C THR A 305 0.57 -26.15 2.44
N ARG A 306 0.78 -25.01 1.76
CA ARG A 306 1.00 -24.93 0.31
C ARG A 306 2.36 -24.37 0.06
N ASN A 307 2.96 -24.88 -1.00
CA ASN A 307 4.11 -24.30 -1.63
C ASN A 307 3.68 -23.02 -2.35
N VAL A 308 4.08 -21.87 -1.81
CA VAL A 308 3.80 -20.57 -2.41
C VAL A 308 4.98 -20.17 -3.28
N LEU A 309 4.73 -19.76 -4.52
CA LEU A 309 5.77 -19.17 -5.35
C LEU A 309 6.06 -17.76 -4.83
N LYS A 310 7.25 -17.53 -4.30
CA LYS A 310 7.73 -16.21 -3.91
C LYS A 310 8.66 -15.68 -4.99
N TRP A 311 8.34 -14.52 -5.53
CA TRP A 311 9.15 -13.85 -6.52
C TRP A 311 10.45 -13.31 -5.93
N ALA A 312 11.39 -12.92 -6.80
CA ALA A 312 12.61 -12.28 -6.37
C ALA A 312 12.30 -11.09 -5.44
N ARG A 313 13.06 -11.02 -4.35
CA ARG A 313 12.96 -10.02 -3.28
C ARG A 313 11.68 -10.02 -2.44
N GLN A 314 10.69 -10.84 -2.78
CA GLN A 314 9.45 -10.95 -2.02
C GLN A 314 9.69 -11.60 -0.65
N GLY A 315 9.21 -10.91 0.38
CA GLY A 315 9.26 -11.37 1.77
C GLY A 315 8.04 -12.17 2.19
N GLU A 316 7.72 -12.04 3.48
CA GLU A 316 6.63 -12.77 4.15
C GLU A 316 5.25 -12.25 3.82
N PHE A 317 5.08 -10.96 3.62
CA PHE A 317 3.81 -10.35 3.21
C PHE A 317 4.11 -9.26 2.20
N ASP A 318 3.10 -8.83 1.45
CA ASP A 318 3.20 -7.82 0.38
C ASP A 318 2.53 -6.49 0.78
N ASN A 319 1.59 -6.56 1.72
CA ASN A 319 0.92 -5.40 2.27
C ASN A 319 0.39 -5.60 3.69
N ILE A 320 0.07 -4.47 4.33
CA ILE A 320 -0.69 -4.38 5.57
C ILE A 320 -1.94 -3.52 5.34
N HIS A 321 -3.05 -3.98 5.90
CA HIS A 321 -4.34 -3.31 5.89
C HIS A 321 -4.78 -3.06 7.34
N ILE A 322 -5.17 -1.84 7.69
CA ILE A 322 -5.56 -1.48 9.06
C ILE A 322 -6.92 -0.80 9.06
N ALA A 323 -7.93 -1.49 9.54
CA ALA A 323 -9.34 -1.12 9.38
C ALA A 323 -10.21 -1.75 10.49
N PRO A 324 -11.44 -1.24 10.70
CA PRO A 324 -12.43 -1.98 11.47
C PRO A 324 -12.85 -3.27 10.73
N LYS A 325 -13.71 -4.08 11.34
CA LYS A 325 -14.30 -5.25 10.69
C LYS A 325 -15.75 -4.97 10.36
N MET A 326 -16.25 -5.53 9.26
CA MET A 326 -17.65 -5.40 8.87
C MET A 326 -18.52 -6.34 9.68
N LYS A 327 -19.73 -5.92 10.03
CA LYS A 327 -20.75 -6.79 10.61
C LYS A 327 -21.74 -7.19 9.53
N ILE A 328 -22.03 -8.48 9.46
CA ILE A 328 -23.07 -8.98 8.56
C ILE A 328 -24.43 -8.62 9.16
N PRO A 329 -25.38 -8.10 8.35
CA PRO A 329 -26.73 -7.78 8.81
C PRO A 329 -27.39 -8.95 9.55
N LEU A 330 -28.02 -8.68 10.71
CA LEU A 330 -28.58 -9.70 11.60
C LEU A 330 -29.63 -10.59 10.91
N ASP A 331 -30.40 -10.04 9.97
CA ASP A 331 -31.37 -10.79 9.19
C ASP A 331 -30.71 -11.85 8.29
N ALA A 332 -29.53 -11.55 7.75
CA ALA A 332 -28.73 -12.50 6.99
C ALA A 332 -28.13 -13.57 7.90
N VAL A 333 -27.64 -13.18 9.08
CA VAL A 333 -27.13 -14.11 10.10
C VAL A 333 -28.22 -15.10 10.52
N ALA A 334 -29.42 -14.61 10.85
CA ALA A 334 -30.53 -15.42 11.33
C ALA A 334 -31.04 -16.45 10.30
N LYS A 335 -30.88 -16.16 9.02
CA LYS A 335 -31.32 -17.03 7.91
C LYS A 335 -30.22 -17.96 7.40
N SER A 336 -29.01 -17.86 7.94
CA SER A 336 -27.86 -18.61 7.46
C SER A 336 -27.51 -19.78 8.39
N PRO A 337 -26.90 -20.85 7.86
CA PRO A 337 -26.41 -21.95 8.70
C PRO A 337 -25.43 -21.44 9.75
N SER A 338 -25.60 -21.87 11.01
CA SER A 338 -24.73 -21.48 12.12
C SER A 338 -23.24 -21.80 11.88
N ALA A 339 -22.97 -22.85 11.10
CA ALA A 339 -21.63 -23.26 10.69
C ALA A 339 -20.89 -22.20 9.86
N TRP A 340 -21.59 -21.27 9.23
CA TRP A 340 -20.99 -20.19 8.42
C TRP A 340 -20.39 -19.06 9.26
N LYS A 341 -20.65 -19.07 10.59
CA LYS A 341 -20.13 -18.07 11.54
C LYS A 341 -20.40 -16.62 11.10
N LEU A 342 -21.54 -16.37 10.44
CA LEU A 342 -21.89 -15.02 9.96
C LEU A 342 -22.09 -14.00 11.08
N ASN A 343 -22.26 -14.46 12.32
CA ASN A 343 -22.31 -13.61 13.50
C ASN A 343 -20.95 -13.00 13.87
N GLN A 344 -19.86 -13.43 13.26
CA GLN A 344 -18.53 -12.89 13.51
C GLN A 344 -18.21 -11.72 12.56
N PRO A 345 -17.52 -10.67 13.04
CA PRO A 345 -17.07 -9.59 12.17
C PRO A 345 -16.11 -10.07 11.08
N VAL A 346 -16.25 -9.52 9.88
CA VAL A 346 -15.52 -9.91 8.68
C VAL A 346 -14.45 -8.87 8.38
N SER A 347 -13.20 -9.31 8.26
CA SER A 347 -12.11 -8.45 7.84
C SER A 347 -12.29 -7.99 6.40
N MET A 348 -12.05 -6.71 6.18
CA MET A 348 -12.16 -6.08 4.87
C MET A 348 -10.96 -6.46 3.98
N ALA A 349 -11.17 -6.50 2.66
CA ALA A 349 -10.09 -6.73 1.71
C ALA A 349 -9.22 -5.46 1.56
N PRO A 350 -7.94 -5.57 1.14
CA PRO A 350 -7.00 -4.44 1.03
C PRO A 350 -7.28 -3.48 -0.15
N PHE A 351 -8.54 -3.35 -0.57
CA PHE A 351 -9.07 -2.39 -1.54
C PHE A 351 -10.42 -1.83 -1.08
N CYS A 352 -10.67 -1.89 0.23
CA CYS A 352 -11.91 -1.47 0.82
C CYS A 352 -12.07 0.06 0.84
N VAL A 353 -13.31 0.50 0.64
CA VAL A 353 -13.71 1.90 0.48
C VAL A 353 -14.15 2.59 1.78
N HIS A 354 -14.11 1.86 2.90
CA HIS A 354 -14.55 2.34 4.21
C HIS A 354 -13.37 3.00 4.98
N ASP A 355 -13.36 2.95 6.31
CA ASP A 355 -12.28 3.47 7.16
C ASP A 355 -11.02 2.58 7.13
N CYS A 356 -10.40 2.51 5.95
CA CYS A 356 -9.33 1.59 5.62
C CYS A 356 -8.03 2.31 5.30
N PHE A 357 -6.97 1.95 6.01
CA PHE A 357 -5.62 2.45 5.79
C PHE A 357 -4.71 1.32 5.30
N HIS A 358 -3.95 1.59 4.26
CA HIS A 358 -3.21 0.57 3.52
C HIS A 358 -1.76 1.00 3.32
N THR A 359 -0.85 0.04 3.42
CA THR A 359 0.53 0.18 2.94
C THR A 359 0.88 -1.06 2.12
N HIS A 360 1.26 -0.84 0.86
CA HIS A 360 1.73 -1.86 -0.05
C HIS A 360 3.20 -1.59 -0.36
N TRP A 361 4.07 -2.54 -0.04
CA TRP A 361 5.47 -2.52 -0.47
C TRP A 361 5.69 -3.44 -1.66
N ARG A 362 4.64 -4.12 -2.13
CA ARG A 362 4.60 -4.88 -3.38
C ARG A 362 3.13 -5.00 -3.84
N TRP A 363 2.94 -5.07 -5.15
CA TRP A 363 1.74 -5.60 -5.77
C TRP A 363 2.08 -6.88 -6.52
N GLY A 364 1.15 -7.84 -6.58
CA GLY A 364 1.25 -9.02 -7.44
C GLY A 364 1.39 -8.66 -8.93
N ASN A 365 1.90 -9.60 -9.73
CA ASN A 365 1.86 -9.47 -11.18
C ASN A 365 0.55 -10.05 -11.70
N LEU A 366 -0.50 -9.25 -11.72
CA LEU A 366 -1.78 -9.66 -12.27
C LEU A 366 -1.61 -9.72 -13.80
N LEU A 367 -1.42 -10.90 -14.39
CA LEU A 367 -1.35 -11.00 -15.87
C LEU A 367 -2.72 -11.15 -16.51
N TYR A 368 -3.74 -11.39 -15.70
CA TYR A 368 -5.05 -11.75 -16.20
C TYR A 368 -6.12 -10.83 -15.62
N ASP A 369 -6.81 -10.16 -16.52
CA ASP A 369 -8.08 -9.52 -16.27
C ASP A 369 -9.12 -10.23 -17.14
N PRO A 370 -9.95 -11.12 -16.54
CA PRO A 370 -10.91 -11.92 -17.28
C PRO A 370 -11.92 -11.08 -18.06
N PHE A 371 -12.08 -9.81 -17.71
CA PHE A 371 -13.12 -8.95 -18.24
C PHE A 371 -12.58 -7.81 -19.13
N GLY A 372 -11.26 -7.60 -19.19
CA GLY A 372 -10.66 -6.47 -19.91
C GLY A 372 -11.02 -5.09 -19.31
N TRP A 373 -11.47 -5.06 -18.05
CA TRP A 373 -11.85 -3.88 -17.28
C TRP A 373 -10.67 -3.11 -16.67
N PHE A 374 -9.51 -3.74 -16.51
CA PHE A 374 -8.39 -3.22 -15.73
C PHE A 374 -7.09 -3.27 -16.53
N ASP A 375 -6.32 -2.17 -16.51
CA ASP A 375 -4.88 -2.31 -16.67
C ASP A 375 -4.40 -3.11 -15.45
N THR A 376 -3.91 -4.31 -15.66
CA THR A 376 -3.56 -5.19 -14.54
C THR A 376 -2.20 -4.87 -13.94
N ASN A 377 -1.35 -4.14 -14.69
CA ASN A 377 -0.04 -3.70 -14.23
C ASN A 377 0.23 -2.26 -14.66
N PRO A 378 -0.61 -1.30 -14.25
CA PRO A 378 -0.40 0.09 -14.59
C PRO A 378 0.89 0.58 -13.96
N LYS A 379 1.47 1.63 -14.54
CA LYS A 379 2.78 2.17 -14.11
C LYS A 379 2.85 2.39 -12.59
N TRP A 380 1.76 2.83 -11.95
CA TRP A 380 1.74 3.18 -10.53
C TRP A 380 1.86 2.00 -9.55
N VAL A 381 1.52 0.78 -9.96
CA VAL A 381 1.69 -0.42 -9.13
C VAL A 381 2.99 -1.17 -9.43
N ARG A 382 3.77 -0.76 -10.44
CA ARG A 382 5.04 -1.39 -10.78
C ARG A 382 6.10 -1.08 -9.73
N GLY A 383 6.87 -2.10 -9.36
CA GLY A 383 8.00 -2.02 -8.44
C GLY A 383 9.26 -1.40 -9.03
N TRP A 384 10.35 -1.63 -8.31
CA TRP A 384 11.70 -1.17 -8.66
C TRP A 384 12.49 -2.26 -9.39
N SER A 385 13.17 -1.87 -10.47
CA SER A 385 14.01 -2.75 -11.29
C SER A 385 15.29 -2.08 -11.76
N GLY A 386 16.17 -2.86 -12.42
CA GLY A 386 17.42 -2.38 -12.99
C GLY A 386 18.46 -1.88 -11.97
N GLY A 387 18.20 -2.08 -10.68
CA GLY A 387 19.15 -1.81 -9.61
C GLY A 387 20.04 -3.00 -9.32
N SER A 388 20.83 -2.87 -8.26
CA SER A 388 21.73 -3.93 -7.79
C SER A 388 21.70 -3.99 -6.27
N ALA A 389 22.51 -4.88 -5.69
CA ALA A 389 22.73 -4.93 -4.24
C ALA A 389 23.21 -3.60 -3.63
N THR A 390 23.73 -2.67 -4.46
CA THR A 390 24.31 -1.38 -4.06
C THR A 390 23.71 -0.18 -4.80
N SER A 391 22.77 -0.40 -5.72
CA SER A 391 22.11 0.66 -6.49
C SER A 391 20.59 0.57 -6.31
N PRO A 392 19.89 1.69 -6.06
CA PRO A 392 18.45 1.69 -5.81
C PRO A 392 17.63 1.21 -7.02
N GLY A 393 18.15 1.36 -8.24
CA GLY A 393 17.41 1.06 -9.46
C GLY A 393 16.41 2.16 -9.85
N ARG A 394 15.39 1.79 -10.63
CA ARG A 394 14.36 2.71 -11.14
C ARG A 394 12.97 2.34 -10.58
N PRO A 395 12.22 3.27 -9.97
CA PRO A 395 10.85 2.99 -9.52
C PRO A 395 9.88 2.88 -10.69
N TYR A 396 8.72 2.26 -10.45
CA TYR A 396 7.59 2.20 -11.39
C TYR A 396 7.93 1.53 -12.73
N SER A 397 8.72 0.46 -12.67
CA SER A 397 9.40 -0.09 -13.85
C SER A 397 9.13 -1.58 -14.11
N GLU A 398 8.87 -2.39 -13.07
CA GLU A 398 8.67 -3.83 -13.21
C GLU A 398 7.42 -4.32 -12.47
N ALA A 399 6.52 -5.00 -13.18
CA ALA A 399 5.33 -5.60 -12.59
C ALA A 399 5.71 -6.70 -11.60
N GLY A 400 4.98 -6.83 -10.49
CA GLY A 400 5.27 -7.84 -9.46
C GLY A 400 6.56 -7.64 -8.65
N ALA A 401 7.41 -6.67 -8.98
CA ALA A 401 8.57 -6.33 -8.17
C ALA A 401 8.17 -5.50 -6.92
N PRO A 402 8.95 -5.53 -5.83
CA PRO A 402 8.69 -4.67 -4.68
C PRO A 402 8.72 -3.17 -5.04
N LEU A 403 7.83 -2.39 -4.44
CA LEU A 403 7.79 -0.91 -4.42
C LEU A 403 8.88 -0.30 -3.52
N VAL A 404 10.00 -1.01 -3.40
CA VAL A 404 11.14 -0.72 -2.52
C VAL A 404 12.41 -0.77 -3.37
N PRO A 405 13.36 0.18 -3.23
CA PRO A 405 14.61 0.18 -3.98
C PRO A 405 15.39 -1.14 -3.91
N CYS A 406 16.08 -1.50 -5.00
CA CYS A 406 16.74 -2.79 -5.17
C CYS A 406 17.82 -3.09 -4.13
N ASN A 407 18.46 -2.06 -3.57
CA ASN A 407 19.50 -2.18 -2.55
C ASN A 407 18.97 -2.20 -1.10
N GLN A 408 17.65 -2.37 -0.89
CA GLN A 408 17.04 -2.29 0.43
C GLN A 408 16.42 -3.60 0.91
N ASP A 409 16.61 -3.87 2.21
CA ASP A 409 15.78 -4.79 2.98
C ASP A 409 14.75 -3.99 3.78
N VAL A 410 13.56 -4.57 3.95
CA VAL A 410 12.48 -3.97 4.74
C VAL A 410 11.96 -4.99 5.75
N THR A 411 11.91 -4.54 7.00
CA THR A 411 11.29 -5.27 8.10
C THR A 411 10.07 -4.49 8.59
N LEU A 412 8.96 -5.20 8.73
CA LEU A 412 7.76 -4.74 9.41
C LEU A 412 7.79 -5.23 10.85
N HIS A 413 7.68 -4.33 11.81
CA HIS A 413 7.40 -4.67 13.20
C HIS A 413 5.96 -4.31 13.50
N LEU A 414 5.08 -5.31 13.58
CA LEU A 414 3.72 -5.09 14.07
C LEU A 414 3.78 -4.94 15.58
N LEU A 415 3.44 -3.75 16.08
CA LEU A 415 3.56 -3.42 17.50
C LEU A 415 2.30 -3.84 18.26
N ASN A 416 1.15 -3.64 17.63
CA ASN A 416 -0.19 -3.99 18.13
C ASN A 416 -1.17 -3.98 16.94
N PRO A 417 -2.45 -4.32 17.12
CA PRO A 417 -3.42 -4.39 16.02
C PRO A 417 -3.65 -3.10 15.21
N ARG A 418 -3.14 -1.94 15.66
CA ARG A 418 -3.36 -0.63 15.04
C ARG A 418 -2.06 0.13 14.72
N SER A 419 -0.90 -0.46 14.99
CA SER A 419 0.38 0.22 14.89
C SER A 419 1.48 -0.69 14.38
N PHE A 420 2.31 -0.13 13.49
CA PHE A 420 3.48 -0.82 12.97
C PHE A 420 4.67 0.13 12.80
N LYS A 421 5.88 -0.42 12.93
CA LYS A 421 7.15 0.23 12.63
C LYS A 421 7.74 -0.38 11.35
N TYR A 422 7.82 0.45 10.30
CA TYR A 422 8.50 0.16 9.05
C TYR A 422 9.99 0.47 9.22
N VAL A 423 10.88 -0.51 9.03
CA VAL A 423 12.33 -0.33 9.10
C VAL A 423 12.94 -0.71 7.76
N ALA A 424 13.61 0.24 7.11
CA ALA A 424 14.33 -0.01 5.88
C ALA A 424 15.82 0.23 6.06
N ARG A 425 16.63 -0.67 5.48
CA ARG A 425 18.08 -0.59 5.45
C ARG A 425 18.56 -0.62 4.00
N ALA A 426 19.21 0.45 3.56
CA ALA A 426 19.87 0.53 2.26
C ALA A 426 21.34 0.16 2.40
N TYR A 427 21.80 -0.78 1.58
CA TYR A 427 23.17 -1.31 1.63
C TYR A 427 24.05 -0.64 0.59
N ALA A 428 25.29 -0.38 1.00
CA ALA A 428 26.37 0.23 0.22
C ALA A 428 25.86 1.37 -0.70
N PRO A 429 25.17 2.39 -0.13
CA PRO A 429 24.61 3.45 -0.93
C PRO A 429 25.70 4.19 -1.71
N ALA A 430 25.39 4.54 -2.95
CA ALA A 430 26.30 5.31 -3.78
C ALA A 430 26.55 6.70 -3.18
N VAL A 431 27.80 7.15 -3.27
CA VAL A 431 28.22 8.44 -2.73
C VAL A 431 27.52 9.58 -3.45
N GLY A 432 26.94 10.51 -2.69
CA GLY A 432 26.24 11.66 -3.23
C GLY A 432 24.86 11.34 -3.81
N GLU A 433 24.40 10.09 -3.73
CA GLU A 433 23.06 9.69 -4.16
C GLU A 433 22.11 9.55 -2.97
N TRP A 434 20.94 10.17 -3.10
CA TRP A 434 19.87 10.01 -2.13
C TRP A 434 19.35 8.57 -2.11
N GLN A 435 19.20 8.03 -0.90
CA GLN A 435 18.48 6.79 -0.65
C GLN A 435 17.10 7.16 -0.11
N VAL A 436 16.05 6.82 -0.84
CA VAL A 436 14.66 7.02 -0.38
C VAL A 436 14.16 5.78 0.35
N LEU A 437 13.67 5.95 1.57
CA LEU A 437 13.03 4.93 2.38
C LEU A 437 11.52 5.20 2.42
N ASN A 438 10.72 4.13 2.37
CA ASN A 438 9.26 4.17 2.32
C ASN A 438 8.66 4.93 1.13
N HIS A 439 9.31 4.89 -0.04
CA HIS A 439 8.92 5.62 -1.27
C HIS A 439 7.46 5.46 -1.71
N HIS A 440 6.86 4.30 -1.44
CA HIS A 440 5.48 3.98 -1.79
C HIS A 440 4.46 4.66 -0.87
N GLY A 441 4.83 4.94 0.38
CA GLY A 441 3.98 5.52 1.41
C GLY A 441 2.79 4.63 1.80
N SER A 442 1.68 5.29 2.11
CA SER A 442 0.43 4.67 2.53
C SER A 442 -0.74 5.36 1.83
N ALA A 443 -1.93 4.76 1.88
CA ALA A 443 -3.15 5.42 1.45
C ALA A 443 -4.30 5.16 2.41
N TYR A 444 -5.23 6.11 2.42
CA TYR A 444 -6.50 6.02 3.12
C TYR A 444 -7.63 6.06 2.10
N ALA A 445 -8.53 5.09 2.19
CA ALA A 445 -9.73 5.03 1.36
C ALA A 445 -10.66 6.20 1.69
N ILE A 446 -11.10 6.94 0.66
CA ILE A 446 -12.05 8.07 0.83
C ILE A 446 -13.25 7.98 -0.11
N HIS A 447 -13.20 7.09 -1.11
CA HIS A 447 -14.24 6.93 -2.12
C HIS A 447 -14.17 5.58 -2.83
N ALA A 448 -15.33 5.02 -3.16
CA ALA A 448 -15.52 3.90 -4.10
C ALA A 448 -15.94 4.45 -5.46
N ASN A 449 -15.27 4.10 -6.56
CA ASN A 449 -15.83 4.45 -7.87
C ASN A 449 -17.08 3.59 -8.20
N GLY A 450 -17.87 4.03 -9.19
CA GLY A 450 -19.10 3.32 -9.58
C GLY A 450 -18.87 1.90 -10.09
N LEU A 451 -17.65 1.56 -10.54
CA LEU A 451 -17.30 0.19 -10.93
C LEU A 451 -17.22 -0.73 -9.70
N ALA A 452 -16.66 -0.27 -8.59
CA ALA A 452 -16.65 -1.01 -7.33
C ALA A 452 -18.09 -1.31 -6.86
N GLU A 453 -19.00 -0.33 -6.98
CA GLU A 453 -20.42 -0.50 -6.68
C GLU A 453 -21.11 -1.47 -7.66
N ALA A 454 -20.78 -1.41 -8.95
CA ALA A 454 -21.30 -2.33 -9.94
C ALA A 454 -20.84 -3.78 -9.68
N VAL A 455 -19.55 -3.98 -9.40
CA VAL A 455 -18.97 -5.28 -9.04
C VAL A 455 -19.58 -5.80 -7.73
N GLN A 456 -19.77 -4.95 -6.73
CA GLN A 456 -20.45 -5.29 -5.48
C GLN A 456 -21.91 -5.71 -5.73
N SER A 457 -22.63 -5.01 -6.61
CA SER A 457 -24.02 -5.34 -6.98
C SER A 457 -24.12 -6.70 -7.69
N ILE A 458 -23.23 -6.95 -8.66
CA ILE A 458 -23.18 -8.22 -9.39
C ILE A 458 -22.80 -9.37 -8.46
N LEU A 459 -21.77 -9.20 -7.63
CA LEU A 459 -21.33 -10.26 -6.71
C LEU A 459 -22.31 -10.50 -5.56
N GLY A 460 -22.92 -9.43 -5.04
CA GLY A 460 -23.94 -9.52 -4.00
C GLY A 460 -25.19 -10.27 -4.44
N THR A 461 -25.59 -10.13 -5.71
CA THR A 461 -26.72 -10.87 -6.29
C THR A 461 -26.38 -12.35 -6.54
N MET A 462 -25.13 -12.68 -6.89
CA MET A 462 -24.72 -14.07 -7.14
C MET A 462 -24.58 -14.93 -5.88
N HIS A 463 -24.30 -14.33 -4.72
CA HIS A 463 -23.98 -15.08 -3.49
C HIS A 463 -25.08 -15.06 -2.42
N SER A 464 -26.23 -14.44 -2.70
CA SER A 464 -27.35 -14.39 -1.75
C SER A 464 -28.39 -15.48 -2.06
N PRO A 465 -28.92 -16.21 -1.05
CA PRO A 465 -30.24 -16.82 -1.22
C PRO A 465 -31.26 -15.72 -1.53
N PRO A 466 -32.40 -16.03 -2.20
CA PRO A 466 -33.29 -15.04 -2.78
C PRO A 466 -33.95 -14.19 -1.69
N ILE A 467 -33.30 -13.09 -1.31
CA ILE A 467 -33.82 -12.14 -0.34
C ILE A 467 -33.58 -10.74 -0.89
N ASN A 468 -34.70 -10.04 -0.96
CA ASN A 468 -34.99 -8.85 -1.73
C ASN A 468 -34.39 -7.56 -1.12
N THR A 469 -33.09 -7.53 -0.83
CA THR A 469 -32.42 -6.29 -0.39
C THR A 469 -31.78 -5.62 -1.59
N SER A 470 -32.41 -4.54 -2.06
CA SER A 470 -32.09 -3.79 -3.28
C SER A 470 -30.75 -3.04 -3.28
N ARG A 471 -29.91 -3.21 -2.27
CA ARG A 471 -28.52 -2.71 -2.22
C ARG A 471 -27.60 -3.79 -1.65
N GLY A 472 -26.47 -4.00 -2.31
CA GLY A 472 -25.44 -4.93 -1.83
C GLY A 472 -24.92 -4.47 -0.47
N SER A 473 -24.69 -5.40 0.45
CA SER A 473 -23.94 -5.13 1.68
C SER A 473 -22.47 -5.44 1.45
N TRP A 474 -21.59 -4.49 1.72
CA TRP A 474 -20.14 -4.70 1.65
C TRP A 474 -19.68 -5.80 2.60
N ALA A 475 -20.34 -5.97 3.75
CA ALA A 475 -20.06 -7.09 4.66
C ALA A 475 -20.28 -8.45 3.97
N ARG A 476 -21.40 -8.60 3.24
CA ARG A 476 -21.68 -9.81 2.45
C ARG A 476 -20.70 -9.97 1.31
N PHE A 477 -20.33 -8.88 0.64
CA PHE A 477 -19.33 -8.89 -0.42
C PHE A 477 -17.98 -9.42 0.11
N TYR A 478 -17.42 -8.85 1.17
CA TYR A 478 -16.13 -9.31 1.72
C TYR A 478 -16.22 -10.73 2.28
N TRP A 479 -17.35 -11.10 2.89
CA TRP A 479 -17.58 -12.47 3.31
C TRP A 479 -17.58 -13.42 2.11
N GLY A 480 -18.29 -13.07 1.04
CA GLY A 480 -18.33 -13.83 -0.21
C GLY A 480 -16.97 -13.91 -0.90
N LEU A 481 -16.18 -12.83 -0.92
CA LEU A 481 -14.81 -12.90 -1.44
C LEU A 481 -13.95 -13.86 -0.61
N ARG A 482 -14.11 -13.85 0.72
CA ARG A 482 -13.28 -14.67 1.61
C ARG A 482 -13.68 -16.15 1.64
N TYR A 483 -14.98 -16.43 1.57
CA TYR A 483 -15.54 -17.77 1.81
C TYR A 483 -16.36 -18.32 0.63
N GLY A 484 -16.60 -17.54 -0.43
CA GLY A 484 -17.51 -17.91 -1.52
C GLY A 484 -17.00 -19.00 -2.46
N THR A 485 -15.70 -19.28 -2.50
CA THR A 485 -15.15 -20.48 -3.17
C THR A 485 -15.80 -21.77 -2.65
N TYR A 486 -16.23 -21.78 -1.39
CA TYR A 486 -16.95 -22.89 -0.77
C TYR A 486 -18.31 -23.16 -1.43
N VAL A 487 -18.96 -22.12 -1.96
CA VAL A 487 -20.31 -22.20 -2.51
C VAL A 487 -20.29 -22.56 -4.00
N TYR A 488 -19.30 -22.06 -4.76
CA TYR A 488 -19.26 -22.24 -6.22
C TYR A 488 -18.88 -23.66 -6.66
N ASN A 489 -17.93 -24.30 -6.00
CA ASN A 489 -17.54 -25.69 -6.29
C ASN A 489 -18.65 -26.72 -6.01
N LYS A 490 -19.71 -26.33 -5.30
CA LYS A 490 -20.88 -27.17 -5.05
C LYS A 490 -21.89 -27.17 -6.19
N PHE A 491 -21.83 -26.16 -7.07
CA PHE A 491 -22.67 -26.07 -8.28
C PHE A 491 -21.94 -26.55 -9.54
N ALA A 492 -20.63 -26.74 -9.47
CA ALA A 492 -19.87 -27.45 -10.48
C ALA A 492 -20.10 -28.97 -10.31
N ASP A 493 -20.51 -29.61 -11.41
CA ASP A 493 -20.86 -31.03 -11.52
C ASP A 493 -19.90 -31.96 -10.75
N PRO A 494 -20.39 -32.88 -9.90
CA PRO A 494 -19.55 -33.86 -9.18
C PRO A 494 -18.81 -34.85 -10.09
N ASN A 495 -19.09 -34.88 -11.41
CA ASN A 495 -18.31 -35.60 -12.41
C ASN A 495 -17.79 -34.65 -13.52
N PRO A 496 -16.59 -34.08 -13.40
CA PRO A 496 -16.02 -33.27 -14.47
C PRO A 496 -15.45 -34.17 -15.58
N THR A 497 -16.28 -34.72 -16.44
CA THR A 497 -15.85 -35.19 -17.77
C THR A 497 -15.91 -34.05 -18.79
N LEU A 498 -15.45 -32.86 -18.42
CA LEU A 498 -15.29 -31.76 -19.37
C LEU A 498 -13.85 -31.77 -19.88
N PRO A 499 -13.59 -32.16 -21.14
CA PRO A 499 -12.29 -31.92 -21.74
C PRO A 499 -12.03 -30.41 -21.71
N ALA A 500 -10.80 -30.02 -21.38
CA ALA A 500 -10.34 -28.64 -21.43
C ALA A 500 -10.76 -28.03 -22.77
N SER A 501 -11.75 -27.13 -22.75
CA SER A 501 -12.19 -26.43 -23.94
C SER A 501 -11.34 -25.17 -24.11
N PRO A 502 -10.68 -24.99 -25.27
CA PRO A 502 -9.91 -23.81 -25.59
C PRO A 502 -10.86 -22.72 -26.09
N SER A 503 -11.46 -21.94 -25.19
CA SER A 503 -11.94 -20.57 -25.44
C SER A 503 -12.75 -20.05 -24.25
N GLY A 504 -12.33 -18.89 -23.72
CA GLY A 504 -12.95 -18.18 -22.59
C GLY A 504 -14.32 -17.55 -22.90
N ILE A 505 -15.24 -18.28 -23.55
CA ILE A 505 -16.58 -17.81 -23.86
C ILE A 505 -17.61 -18.79 -23.29
N LYS A 506 -17.80 -18.83 -21.95
CA LYS A 506 -19.02 -19.38 -21.31
C LYS A 506 -19.34 -18.79 -19.92
N PHE A 507 -18.78 -17.64 -19.55
CA PHE A 507 -19.12 -17.05 -18.24
C PHE A 507 -20.43 -16.25 -18.27
N ALA A 508 -20.65 -15.43 -19.31
CA ALA A 508 -21.90 -14.68 -19.50
C ALA A 508 -23.12 -15.60 -19.70
N GLU A 509 -22.94 -16.73 -20.40
CA GLU A 509 -24.00 -17.73 -20.59
C GLU A 509 -24.38 -18.46 -19.29
N ARG A 510 -23.43 -18.64 -18.36
CA ARG A 510 -23.67 -19.29 -17.06
C ARG A 510 -24.42 -18.39 -16.07
N LEU A 511 -24.24 -17.07 -16.16
CA LEU A 511 -24.88 -16.11 -15.27
C LEU A 511 -26.28 -15.68 -15.71
N LYS A 512 -26.76 -16.12 -16.88
CA LYS A 512 -28.00 -15.63 -17.51
C LYS A 512 -28.10 -14.10 -17.51
N LEU A 513 -26.97 -13.39 -17.55
CA LEU A 513 -26.97 -11.94 -17.66
C LEU A 513 -27.56 -11.61 -19.02
N ASP A 514 -28.65 -10.87 -19.04
CA ASP A 514 -29.26 -10.47 -20.29
C ASP A 514 -28.31 -9.56 -21.08
N ALA A 515 -28.51 -9.52 -22.40
CA ALA A 515 -27.65 -8.75 -23.31
C ALA A 515 -27.57 -7.26 -22.93
N THR A 516 -28.60 -6.71 -22.28
CA THR A 516 -28.64 -5.31 -21.82
C THR A 516 -27.72 -5.11 -20.63
N THR A 517 -27.72 -6.02 -19.67
CA THR A 517 -26.81 -5.97 -18.51
C THR A 517 -25.35 -6.11 -18.96
N LEU A 518 -25.07 -7.02 -19.91
CA LEU A 518 -23.75 -7.17 -20.50
C LEU A 518 -23.31 -5.92 -21.29
N ALA A 519 -24.22 -5.30 -22.05
CA ALA A 519 -23.95 -4.07 -22.80
C ALA A 519 -23.69 -2.87 -21.88
N LYS A 520 -24.44 -2.75 -20.77
CA LYS A 520 -24.21 -1.71 -19.75
C LYS A 520 -22.85 -1.87 -19.09
N LEU A 521 -22.44 -3.10 -18.78
CA LEU A 521 -21.12 -3.39 -18.19
C LEU A 521 -19.95 -3.16 -19.15
N ARG A 522 -20.17 -3.26 -20.47
CA ARG A 522 -19.16 -2.93 -21.49
C ARG A 522 -19.07 -1.44 -21.81
N ALA A 523 -20.13 -0.69 -21.51
CA ALA A 523 -20.21 0.76 -21.77
C ALA A 523 -19.70 1.60 -20.58
N LEU A 524 -19.75 1.04 -19.37
CA LEU A 524 -19.01 1.50 -18.19
C LEU A 524 -17.53 1.16 -18.34
#